data_AF-A0A349PWY4-F1
#
_entry.id   AF-A0A349PWY4-F1
#
_cell.length_a   1.000
_cell.length_b   1.000
_cell.length_c   1.000
_cell.angle_alpha   90.00
_cell.angle_beta   90.00
_cell.angle_gamma   90.00
#
_symmetry.space_group_name_H-M   'P 1'
#
loop_
_entity.id
_entity.type
_entity.pdbx_description
1 polymer ?
#
loop_
_entity_poly.entity_id
_entity_poly.type
_entity_poly.pdbx_seq_one_letter_code
_entity_poly.pdbx_strand_id
1 'polypeptide(L)'
;ISIQLAGITGRVHNALNKKQLLVFAADNGVVAEGVSSAPQSVTKQQTINLMRGKTGAAVLAKHFGCGLTVCDVGVNADIYESTVLNRKIAYGTQNICTGPAMTREQTLQAILTGAEIARTVDADVIGVGEMGIGNT
;
A
#
# COMPACT_ATOMS: atom_id res chain seq x y z
N ILE A 1 -23.01 6.60 7.33
CA ILE A 1 -22.29 5.43 6.79
C ILE A 1 -23.25 4.32 6.34
N SER A 2 -24.19 3.84 7.16
CA SER A 2 -25.07 2.71 6.79
C SER A 2 -25.90 2.92 5.51
N ILE A 3 -26.44 4.12 5.28
CA ILE A 3 -27.18 4.46 4.05
C ILE A 3 -26.28 4.40 2.81
N GLN A 4 -25.05 4.95 2.91
CA GLN A 4 -24.09 4.94 1.82
C GLN A 4 -23.66 3.51 1.47
N LEU A 5 -23.44 2.67 2.48
CA LEU A 5 -23.11 1.26 2.27
C LEU A 5 -24.24 0.54 1.55
N ALA A 6 -25.50 0.78 1.93
CA ALA A 6 -26.65 0.22 1.23
C ALA A 6 -26.74 0.67 -0.24
N GLY A 7 -26.36 1.91 -0.53
CA GLY A 7 -26.27 2.42 -1.91
C GLY A 7 -25.17 1.74 -2.73
N ILE A 8 -23.99 1.49 -2.14
CA ILE A 8 -22.87 0.82 -2.81
C ILE A 8 -23.18 -0.66 -3.09
N THR A 9 -23.73 -1.37 -2.10
CA THR A 9 -23.95 -2.81 -2.19
C THR A 9 -25.30 -3.19 -2.80
N GLY A 10 -26.23 -2.24 -2.92
CA GLY A 10 -27.62 -2.48 -3.32
C GLY A 10 -28.46 -3.23 -2.27
N ARG A 11 -28.00 -3.32 -1.01
CA ARG A 11 -28.66 -4.09 0.05
C ARG A 11 -28.97 -3.22 1.27
N VAL A 12 -30.19 -3.28 1.81
CA VAL A 12 -30.58 -2.52 3.02
C VAL A 12 -29.88 -3.08 4.27
N HIS A 13 -29.90 -4.40 4.43
CA HIS A 13 -29.20 -5.09 5.52
C HIS A 13 -27.88 -5.66 5.00
N ASN A 14 -26.77 -5.10 5.46
CA ASN A 14 -25.43 -5.50 5.05
C ASN A 14 -24.75 -6.35 6.12
N ALA A 15 -24.09 -7.42 5.69
CA ALA A 15 -23.11 -8.14 6.48
C ALA A 15 -21.75 -8.05 5.77
N LEU A 16 -20.75 -7.46 6.44
CA LEU A 16 -19.38 -7.35 5.95
C LEU A 16 -18.51 -8.30 6.77
N ASN A 17 -18.29 -9.51 6.24
CA ASN A 17 -17.62 -10.58 6.95
C ASN A 17 -16.13 -10.63 6.60
N LYS A 18 -15.79 -10.32 5.33
CA LYS A 18 -14.41 -10.33 4.83
C LYS A 18 -13.91 -8.90 4.66
N LYS A 19 -12.87 -8.56 5.42
CA LYS A 19 -12.20 -7.25 5.38
C LYS A 19 -10.76 -7.48 4.97
N GLN A 20 -10.26 -6.65 4.06
CA GLN A 20 -8.86 -6.69 3.66
C GLN A 20 -8.23 -5.30 3.73
N LEU A 21 -7.04 -5.20 4.32
CA LEU A 21 -6.17 -4.04 4.22
C LEU A 21 -5.11 -4.31 3.15
N LEU A 22 -5.10 -3.49 2.10
CA LEU A 22 -4.07 -3.49 1.06
C LEU A 22 -3.09 -2.37 1.35
N VAL A 23 -1.83 -2.70 1.62
CA VAL A 23 -0.76 -1.73 1.85
C VAL A 23 0.20 -1.71 0.67
N PHE A 24 0.40 -0.55 0.08
CA PHE A 24 1.32 -0.35 -1.03
C PHE A 24 2.57 0.39 -0.57
N ALA A 25 3.74 -0.20 -0.82
CA ALA A 25 5.02 0.33 -0.38
C ALA A 25 5.87 0.84 -1.55
N ALA A 26 6.38 2.06 -1.42
CA ALA A 26 7.28 2.68 -2.38
C ALA A 26 8.18 3.72 -1.70
N ASP A 27 9.38 3.94 -2.25
CA ASP A 27 10.27 5.02 -1.83
C ASP A 27 10.13 6.25 -2.72
N ASN A 28 10.45 7.42 -2.15
CA ASN A 28 10.31 8.69 -2.85
C ASN A 28 11.66 9.36 -3.05
N GLY A 29 11.93 9.85 -4.27
CA GLY A 29 13.18 10.55 -4.58
C GLY A 29 13.32 11.91 -3.87
N VAL A 30 12.19 12.52 -3.50
CA VAL A 30 12.14 13.81 -2.78
C VAL A 30 12.77 13.78 -1.40
N VAL A 31 13.02 12.59 -0.84
CA VAL A 31 13.74 12.43 0.45
C VAL A 31 15.13 13.08 0.40
N ALA A 32 15.72 13.24 -0.80
CA ALA A 32 16.96 13.99 -1.00
C ALA A 32 16.89 15.46 -0.53
N GLU A 33 15.69 16.04 -0.46
CA GLU A 33 15.45 17.42 -0.01
C GLU A 33 15.30 17.56 1.52
N GLY A 34 15.52 16.49 2.28
CA GLY A 34 15.46 16.53 3.75
C GLY A 34 14.05 16.67 4.33
N VAL A 35 13.02 16.26 3.57
CA VAL A 35 11.60 16.35 3.98
C VAL A 35 11.18 15.34 5.05
N SER A 36 12.06 14.40 5.42
CA SER A 36 11.78 13.36 6.42
C SER A 36 12.92 13.24 7.42
N SER A 37 12.57 13.04 8.69
CA SER A 37 13.52 12.73 9.77
C SER A 37 13.91 11.26 9.82
N ALA A 38 13.10 10.37 9.24
CA ALA A 38 13.40 8.95 9.14
C ALA A 38 14.23 8.63 7.89
N PRO A 39 15.21 7.72 7.97
CA PRO A 39 15.99 7.31 6.81
C PRO A 39 15.14 6.49 5.83
N GLN A 40 15.40 6.63 4.53
CA GLN A 40 14.65 5.96 3.46
C GLN A 40 14.61 4.42 3.61
N SER A 41 15.64 3.81 4.20
CA SER A 41 15.70 2.37 4.49
C SER A 41 14.57 1.85 5.38
N VAL A 42 13.89 2.74 6.13
CA VAL A 42 12.74 2.39 6.98
C VAL A 42 11.58 1.86 6.14
N THR A 43 11.39 2.32 4.89
CA THR A 43 10.34 1.81 3.99
C THR A 43 10.44 0.29 3.86
N LYS A 44 11.60 -0.22 3.42
CA LYS A 44 11.86 -1.66 3.32
C LYS A 44 11.58 -2.40 4.62
N GLN A 45 12.11 -1.87 5.73
CA GLN A 45 12.00 -2.51 7.03
C GLN A 45 10.53 -2.63 7.48
N GLN A 46 9.73 -1.59 7.27
CA GLN A 46 8.31 -1.60 7.65
C GLN A 46 7.46 -2.45 6.71
N THR A 47 7.76 -2.48 5.41
CA THR A 47 7.13 -3.40 4.44
C THR A 47 7.27 -4.85 4.90
N ILE A 48 8.46 -5.26 5.34
CA ILE A 48 8.71 -6.62 5.88
C ILE A 48 8.02 -6.78 7.24
N ASN A 49 8.08 -5.78 8.12
CA ASN A 49 7.49 -5.85 9.46
C ASN A 49 5.96 -5.93 9.45
N LEU A 50 5.29 -5.36 8.44
CA LEU A 50 3.85 -5.48 8.25
C LEU A 50 3.46 -6.97 8.14
N MET A 51 4.14 -7.71 7.26
CA MET A 51 3.88 -9.15 7.08
C MET A 51 4.33 -9.99 8.29
N ARG A 52 5.28 -9.49 9.09
CA ARG A 52 5.67 -10.11 10.37
C ARG A 52 4.76 -9.74 11.55
N GLY A 53 3.71 -8.95 11.33
CA GLY A 53 2.77 -8.57 12.40
C GLY A 53 3.32 -7.58 13.42
N LYS A 54 4.39 -6.84 13.08
CA LYS A 54 5.12 -5.98 14.03
C LYS A 54 4.76 -4.50 13.95
N THR A 55 3.96 -4.10 12.96
CA THR A 55 3.53 -2.71 12.80
C THR A 55 2.17 -2.47 13.45
N GLY A 56 1.87 -1.21 13.79
CA GLY A 56 0.56 -0.83 14.32
C GLY A 56 -0.59 -1.24 13.38
N ALA A 57 -0.43 -1.02 12.07
CA ALA A 57 -1.40 -1.44 11.07
C ALA A 57 -1.64 -2.96 11.07
N ALA A 58 -0.59 -3.77 11.18
CA ALA A 58 -0.73 -5.23 11.24
C ALA A 58 -1.40 -5.71 12.53
N VAL A 59 -1.08 -5.07 13.67
CA VAL A 59 -1.72 -5.36 14.97
C VAL A 59 -3.21 -5.00 14.92
N LEU A 60 -3.57 -3.83 14.38
CA LEU A 60 -4.97 -3.41 14.24
C LEU A 60 -5.73 -4.32 13.26
N ALA A 61 -5.12 -4.66 12.12
CA ALA A 61 -5.72 -5.59 11.16
C ALA A 61 -6.04 -6.92 11.83
N LYS A 62 -5.08 -7.51 12.57
CA LYS A 62 -5.30 -8.73 13.35
C LYS A 62 -6.40 -8.57 14.40
N HIS A 63 -6.39 -7.48 15.17
CA HIS A 63 -7.37 -7.23 16.22
C HIS A 63 -8.80 -7.19 15.69
N PHE A 64 -9.01 -6.56 14.52
CA PHE A 64 -10.32 -6.43 13.89
C PHE A 64 -10.67 -7.58 12.93
N GLY A 65 -9.86 -8.64 12.85
CA GLY A 65 -10.07 -9.75 11.91
C GLY A 65 -10.06 -9.29 10.45
N CYS A 66 -9.20 -8.34 10.12
CA CYS A 66 -8.95 -7.86 8.77
C CYS A 66 -7.72 -8.57 8.20
N GLY A 67 -7.84 -9.15 7.02
CA GLY A 67 -6.69 -9.68 6.29
C GLY A 67 -5.73 -8.55 5.91
N LEU A 68 -4.45 -8.89 5.74
CA LEU A 68 -3.41 -7.93 5.35
C LEU A 68 -2.70 -8.43 4.10
N THR A 69 -2.63 -7.58 3.08
CA THR A 69 -1.81 -7.77 1.89
C THR A 69 -0.85 -6.60 1.78
N VAL A 70 0.44 -6.88 1.66
CA VAL A 70 1.45 -5.87 1.41
C VAL A 70 2.02 -6.07 0.02
N CYS A 71 2.07 -4.99 -0.76
CA CYS A 71 2.59 -4.99 -2.11
C CYS A 71 3.74 -3.97 -2.24
N ASP A 72 4.89 -4.46 -2.67
CA ASP A 72 6.00 -3.62 -3.09
C ASP A 72 5.75 -3.15 -4.53
N VAL A 73 5.48 -1.85 -4.68
CA VAL A 73 5.28 -1.20 -5.98
C VAL A 73 6.43 -0.28 -6.35
N GLY A 74 7.36 -0.02 -5.42
CA GLY A 74 8.50 0.87 -5.71
C GLY A 74 9.50 1.05 -4.57
N VAL A 75 9.70 0.08 -3.69
CA VAL A 75 10.71 0.21 -2.62
C VAL A 75 12.11 0.25 -3.24
N ASN A 76 12.98 1.16 -2.80
CA ASN A 76 14.35 1.33 -3.28
C ASN A 76 15.30 0.26 -2.71
N ALA A 77 14.89 -1.00 -2.80
CA ALA A 77 15.66 -2.18 -2.42
C ALA A 77 14.94 -3.44 -2.90
N ASP A 78 15.69 -4.54 -2.99
CA ASP A 78 15.08 -5.86 -3.18
C ASP A 78 14.44 -6.37 -1.88
N ILE A 79 13.25 -6.93 -2.02
CA ILE A 79 12.51 -7.62 -0.96
C ILE A 79 12.35 -9.08 -1.37
N TYR A 80 12.96 -9.97 -0.59
CA TYR A 80 12.94 -11.42 -0.80
C TYR A 80 11.93 -12.15 0.08
N GLU A 81 11.14 -11.40 0.86
CA GLU A 81 10.10 -11.94 1.74
C GLU A 81 8.90 -12.36 0.88
N SER A 82 8.67 -13.68 0.76
CA SER A 82 7.64 -14.25 -0.14
C SER A 82 6.21 -13.85 0.20
N THR A 83 5.98 -13.37 1.42
CA THR A 83 4.69 -12.86 1.88
C THR A 83 4.39 -11.43 1.39
N VAL A 84 5.37 -10.74 0.82
CA VAL A 84 5.18 -9.44 0.17
C VAL A 84 4.97 -9.65 -1.33
N LEU A 85 3.87 -9.11 -1.86
CA LEU A 85 3.61 -9.15 -3.31
C LEU A 85 4.60 -8.24 -4.04
N ASN A 86 5.45 -8.83 -4.88
CA ASN A 86 6.38 -8.07 -5.71
C ASN A 86 5.68 -7.60 -7.00
N ARG A 87 5.46 -6.29 -7.12
CA ARG A 87 4.97 -5.59 -8.31
C ARG A 87 5.79 -4.32 -8.55
N LYS A 88 7.09 -4.37 -8.24
CA LYS A 88 7.98 -3.21 -8.27
C LYS A 88 8.01 -2.59 -9.67
N ILE A 89 7.71 -1.30 -9.74
CA ILE A 89 7.70 -0.52 -10.99
C ILE A 89 9.07 0.12 -11.24
N ALA A 90 9.69 0.63 -10.17
CA ALA A 90 11.02 1.23 -10.16
C ALA A 90 11.63 1.14 -8.75
N TYR A 91 12.91 1.49 -8.62
CA TYR A 91 13.58 1.64 -7.33
C TYR A 91 13.32 3.05 -6.78
N GLY A 92 12.12 3.25 -6.26
CA GLY A 92 11.61 4.56 -5.84
C GLY A 92 11.21 5.46 -7.01
N THR A 93 10.57 6.58 -6.69
CA THR A 93 10.30 7.66 -7.64
C THR A 93 11.53 8.56 -7.81
N GLN A 94 11.57 9.31 -8.91
CA GLN A 94 12.51 10.41 -9.08
C GLN A 94 12.17 11.57 -8.13
N ASN A 95 13.12 12.48 -7.93
CA ASN A 95 12.91 13.67 -7.12
C ASN A 95 11.97 14.67 -7.82
N ILE A 96 10.80 14.90 -7.22
CA ILE A 96 9.77 15.81 -7.77
C ILE A 96 10.20 17.27 -7.82
N CYS A 97 11.21 17.67 -7.04
CA CYS A 97 11.74 19.03 -7.03
C CYS A 97 12.63 19.32 -8.24
N THR A 98 13.15 18.30 -8.92
CA THR A 98 14.05 18.44 -10.07
C THR A 98 13.43 17.98 -11.39
N GLY A 99 12.26 17.35 -11.34
CA GLY A 99 11.56 16.86 -12.52
C GLY A 99 10.35 15.99 -12.19
N PRO A 100 9.77 15.29 -13.17
CA PRO A 100 8.67 14.38 -12.92
C PRO A 100 9.09 13.18 -12.07
N ALA A 101 8.28 12.80 -11.06
CA ALA A 101 8.54 11.65 -10.19
C ALA A 101 8.61 10.31 -10.95
N MET A 102 7.86 10.21 -12.05
CA MET A 102 7.70 9.00 -12.84
C MET A 102 7.17 9.36 -14.24
N THR A 103 7.30 8.43 -15.19
CA THR A 103 6.66 8.58 -16.50
C THR A 103 5.16 8.30 -16.43
N ARG A 104 4.42 8.71 -17.47
CA ARG A 104 2.98 8.45 -17.57
C ARG A 104 2.68 6.94 -17.60
N GLU A 105 3.53 6.16 -18.23
CA GLU A 105 3.44 4.70 -18.34
C GLU A 105 3.60 4.05 -16.97
N GLN A 106 4.58 4.52 -16.17
CA GLN A 106 4.78 4.08 -14.79
C GLN A 106 3.57 4.43 -13.91
N THR A 107 2.99 5.63 -14.08
CA THR A 107 1.75 6.01 -13.38
C THR A 107 0.60 5.06 -13.73
N LEU A 108 0.40 4.79 -15.02
CA LEU A 108 -0.65 3.89 -15.48
C LEU A 108 -0.44 2.47 -14.92
N GLN A 109 0.79 1.97 -14.96
CA GLN A 109 1.15 0.67 -14.39
C GLN A 109 0.86 0.61 -12.88
N ALA A 110 1.13 1.68 -12.12
CA ALA A 110 0.84 1.74 -10.69
C ALA A 110 -0.67 1.66 -10.40
N ILE A 111 -1.46 2.45 -11.12
CA ILE A 111 -2.93 2.46 -10.99
C ILE A 111 -3.51 1.08 -11.31
N LEU A 112 -3.10 0.50 -12.44
CA LEU A 112 -3.60 -0.80 -12.88
C LEU A 112 -3.17 -1.94 -11.95
N THR A 113 -1.96 -1.87 -11.38
CA THR A 113 -1.49 -2.83 -10.37
C THR A 113 -2.40 -2.82 -9.13
N GLY A 114 -2.73 -1.63 -8.60
CA GLY A 114 -3.63 -1.50 -7.47
C GLY A 114 -5.05 -2.01 -7.79
N ALA A 115 -5.56 -1.66 -8.98
CA ALA A 115 -6.87 -2.11 -9.45
C ALA A 115 -6.93 -3.64 -9.63
N GLU A 116 -5.89 -4.26 -10.17
CA GLU A 116 -5.80 -5.72 -10.32
C GLU A 116 -5.84 -6.41 -8.96
N ILE A 117 -5.03 -5.96 -8.00
CA ILE A 117 -5.00 -6.53 -6.65
C ILE A 117 -6.37 -6.39 -5.98
N ALA A 118 -6.97 -5.19 -6.02
CA ALA A 118 -8.29 -4.94 -5.45
C ALA A 118 -9.39 -5.79 -6.09
N ARG A 119 -9.28 -6.11 -7.39
CA ARG A 119 -10.22 -6.99 -8.09
C ARG A 119 -10.08 -8.46 -7.71
N THR A 120 -8.87 -8.90 -7.38
CA THR A 120 -8.58 -10.32 -7.10
C THR A 120 -8.77 -10.71 -5.64
N VAL A 121 -8.81 -9.75 -4.72
CA VAL A 121 -8.95 -10.06 -3.30
C VAL A 121 -10.40 -10.38 -2.94
N ASP A 122 -10.59 -11.48 -2.21
CA ASP A 122 -11.88 -11.93 -1.70
C ASP A 122 -12.27 -11.14 -0.45
N ALA A 123 -12.84 -9.95 -0.64
CA ALA A 123 -13.23 -9.05 0.43
C ALA A 123 -14.58 -8.37 0.14
N ASP A 124 -15.38 -8.17 1.19
CA ASP A 124 -16.60 -7.35 1.13
C ASP A 124 -16.26 -5.85 1.22
N VAL A 125 -15.14 -5.53 1.86
CA VAL A 125 -14.65 -4.16 2.03
C VAL A 125 -13.12 -4.16 2.05
N ILE A 126 -12.55 -3.15 1.40
CA ILE A 126 -11.11 -2.96 1.28
C ILE A 126 -10.73 -1.65 1.98
N GLY A 127 -9.75 -1.72 2.87
CA GLY A 127 -8.96 -0.57 3.32
C GLY A 127 -7.70 -0.44 2.48
N VAL A 128 -7.26 0.79 2.24
CA VAL A 128 -6.00 1.08 1.55
C VAL A 128 -5.07 1.75 2.54
N GLY A 129 -3.84 1.26 2.63
CA GLY A 129 -2.76 1.83 3.40
C GLY A 129 -1.53 2.07 2.52
N GLU A 130 -0.58 2.80 3.06
CA GLU A 130 0.68 3.12 2.41
C GLU A 130 1.87 2.77 3.32
N MET A 131 3.04 2.67 2.71
CA MET A 131 4.31 2.76 3.42
C MET A 131 5.35 3.39 2.51
N GLY A 132 5.81 4.60 2.82
CA GLY A 132 6.87 5.25 2.07
C GLY A 132 7.45 6.44 2.80
N ILE A 133 8.77 6.48 2.98
CA ILE A 133 9.40 7.65 3.56
C ILE A 133 9.31 8.83 2.59
N GLY A 134 8.89 10.00 3.10
CA GLY A 134 8.73 11.24 2.33
C GLY A 134 7.53 11.25 1.37
N ASN A 135 6.45 10.53 1.70
CA ASN A 135 5.23 10.47 0.87
C ASN A 135 4.11 11.45 1.28
N THR A 136 4.28 12.19 2.38
CA THR A 136 3.39 13.28 2.83
C THR A 136 3.66 14.56 2.05
#